data_AF-A0A662S9K3-F1
#
_entry.id   AF-A0A662S9K3-F1
#
_cell.length_a   1.000
_cell.length_b   1.000
_cell.length_c   1.000
_cell.angle_alpha   90.00
_cell.angle_beta   90.00
_cell.angle_gamma   90.00
#
_symmetry.space_group_name_H-M   'P 1'
#
loop_
_entity.id
_entity.type
_entity.pdbx_description
1 polymer ?
#
loop_
_entity_poly.entity_id
_entity_poly.type
_entity_poly.pdbx_seq_one_letter_code
_entity_poly.pdbx_strand_id
1 'polypeptide(L)'
;MCEFTVILYEDGKENQVARDIIRTTYKDGELILIDILGDSVSVGGALIREVNVDSEVLKVHRHKILGNFLRFLEIYERCRGGKGCGEELVEAWEKVKSIGDSMIEEFSRRK
;
A
#
# COMPACT_ATOMS: atom_id res chain seq x y z
N MET A 1 -18.25 6.84 -18.16
CA MET A 1 -17.64 5.87 -17.22
C MET A 1 -16.28 6.48 -16.89
N CYS A 2 -15.89 6.55 -15.62
CA CYS A 2 -14.60 7.13 -15.24
C CYS A 2 -13.69 5.98 -14.85
N GLU A 3 -12.65 5.77 -15.64
CA GLU A 3 -11.60 4.78 -15.38
C GLU A 3 -10.26 5.49 -15.16
N PHE A 4 -9.31 4.79 -14.54
CA PHE A 4 -8.00 5.35 -14.22
C PHE A 4 -6.87 4.51 -14.79
N THR A 5 -5.88 5.19 -15.38
CA THR A 5 -4.54 4.64 -15.57
C THR A 5 -3.77 4.76 -14.26
N VAL A 6 -3.20 3.65 -13.80
CA VAL A 6 -2.49 3.61 -12.52
C VAL A 6 -0.99 3.76 -12.75
N ILE A 7 -0.42 4.80 -12.16
CA ILE A 7 1.02 5.12 -12.21
C ILE A 7 1.62 4.82 -10.84
N LEU A 8 2.55 3.87 -10.80
CA LEU A 8 3.30 3.49 -9.62
C LEU A 8 4.63 4.25 -9.57
N TYR A 9 4.89 4.93 -8.45
CA TYR A 9 6.18 5.50 -8.12
C TYR A 9 6.92 4.58 -7.13
N GLU A 10 8.08 4.08 -7.55
CA GLU A 10 8.97 3.24 -6.75
C GLU A 10 10.42 3.57 -7.13
N ASP A 11 11.31 3.71 -6.12
CA ASP A 11 12.74 3.97 -6.31
C ASP A 11 13.07 5.13 -7.29
N GLY A 12 12.30 6.22 -7.22
CA GLY A 12 12.52 7.40 -8.05
C GLY A 12 11.97 7.31 -9.47
N LYS A 13 11.28 6.23 -9.82
CA LYS A 13 10.76 5.97 -11.17
C LYS A 13 9.25 5.86 -11.16
N GLU A 14 8.62 6.37 -12.23
CA GLU A 14 7.19 6.18 -12.49
C GLU A 14 7.00 5.10 -13.56
N ASN A 15 6.14 4.13 -13.27
CA ASN A 15 5.77 3.07 -14.20
C ASN A 15 4.25 2.92 -14.24
N GLN A 16 3.69 2.75 -15.43
CA GLN A 16 2.30 2.37 -15.56
C GLN A 16 2.13 0.89 -15.16
N VAL A 17 1.22 0.60 -14.24
CA VAL A 17 1.04 -0.77 -13.70
C VAL A 17 -0.36 -1.35 -13.96
N ALA A 18 -1.35 -0.51 -14.25
CA ALA A 18 -2.68 -0.95 -14.63
C ALA A 18 -3.40 0.12 -15.48
N ARG A 19 -4.45 -0.30 -16.18
CA ARG A 19 -5.37 0.55 -16.95
C ARG A 19 -6.80 0.15 -16.65
N ASP A 20 -7.74 1.00 -17.07
CA ASP A 20 -9.17 0.74 -17.01
C ASP A 20 -9.66 0.44 -15.57
N ILE A 21 -8.96 0.99 -14.56
CA ILE A 21 -9.27 0.75 -13.15
C ILE A 21 -10.45 1.62 -12.74
N ILE A 22 -11.52 0.99 -12.25
CA ILE A 22 -12.75 1.67 -11.80
C ILE A 22 -12.95 1.59 -10.29
N ARG A 23 -12.24 0.70 -9.60
CA ARG A 23 -12.36 0.53 -8.16
C ARG A 23 -11.03 0.13 -7.56
N THR A 24 -10.76 0.67 -6.37
CA THR A 24 -9.62 0.27 -5.56
C THR A 24 -10.03 0.01 -4.12
N THR A 25 -9.37 -0.93 -3.45
CA THR A 25 -9.56 -1.16 -2.01
C THR A 25 -8.25 -1.60 -1.37
N TYR A 26 -8.13 -1.42 -0.06
CA TYR A 26 -7.07 -2.04 0.71
C TYR A 26 -7.53 -3.36 1.29
N LYS A 27 -6.64 -4.36 1.28
CA LYS A 27 -6.84 -5.64 1.95
C LYS A 27 -5.50 -6.26 2.32
N ASP A 28 -5.37 -6.70 3.57
CA ASP A 28 -4.18 -7.38 4.10
C ASP A 28 -2.88 -6.57 3.89
N GLY A 29 -2.98 -5.23 3.91
CA GLY A 29 -1.87 -4.31 3.65
C GLY A 29 -1.49 -4.12 2.18
N GLU A 30 -2.31 -4.60 1.24
CA GLU A 30 -2.10 -4.44 -0.20
C GLU A 30 -3.17 -3.57 -0.86
N LEU A 31 -2.79 -2.82 -1.89
CA LEU A 31 -3.72 -2.06 -2.74
C LEU A 31 -4.26 -2.97 -3.84
N ILE A 32 -5.55 -3.28 -3.80
CA ILE A 32 -6.25 -4.06 -4.82
C ILE A 32 -6.84 -3.09 -5.85
N LEU A 33 -6.44 -3.24 -7.10
CA LEU A 33 -6.93 -2.50 -8.27
C LEU A 33 -7.90 -3.40 -9.04
N ILE A 34 -9.08 -2.90 -9.40
CA ILE A 34 -10.13 -3.67 -10.07
C ILE A 34 -10.56 -2.94 -11.33
N ASP A 35 -10.48 -3.63 -12.46
CA ASP A 35 -10.79 -3.07 -13.78
C ASP A 35 -12.27 -3.17 -14.16
N ILE A 36 -12.61 -2.67 -15.34
CA ILE A 36 -13.98 -2.68 -15.90
C ILE A 36 -14.54 -4.09 -16.15
N LEU A 37 -13.69 -5.10 -16.30
CA LEU A 37 -14.09 -6.51 -16.50
C LEU A 37 -14.25 -7.24 -15.15
N GLY A 38 -13.79 -6.62 -14.06
CA GLY A 38 -13.78 -7.18 -12.73
C GLY A 38 -12.51 -7.95 -12.39
N ASP A 39 -11.51 -7.94 -13.27
CA ASP A 39 -10.20 -8.51 -12.99
C ASP A 39 -9.47 -7.65 -11.95
N SER A 40 -8.66 -8.31 -11.11
CA SER A 40 -7.98 -7.64 -9.99
C SER A 40 -6.48 -7.84 -10.00
N VAL A 41 -5.74 -6.76 -9.77
CA VAL A 41 -4.29 -6.75 -9.57
C VAL A 41 -3.98 -6.24 -8.17
N SER A 42 -3.12 -6.94 -7.43
CA SER A 42 -2.64 -6.48 -6.12
C SER A 42 -1.29 -5.77 -6.25
N VAL A 43 -1.16 -4.62 -5.60
CA VAL A 43 0.08 -3.87 -5.46
C VAL A 43 0.44 -3.78 -3.98
N GLY A 44 1.32 -4.69 -3.55
CA GLY A 44 1.75 -4.77 -2.14
C GLY A 44 2.61 -3.58 -1.71
N GLY A 45 2.34 -3.05 -0.51
CA GLY A 45 3.09 -1.95 0.07
C GLY A 45 2.92 -0.61 -0.65
N ALA A 46 1.74 -0.38 -1.22
CA ALA A 46 1.44 0.76 -2.05
C ALA A 46 0.38 1.68 -1.40
N LEU A 47 0.56 2.99 -1.47
CA LEU A 47 -0.36 4.00 -0.96
C LEU A 47 -0.83 4.90 -2.10
N ILE A 48 -2.14 5.14 -2.20
CA ILE A 48 -2.68 6.14 -3.15
C ILE A 48 -2.16 7.53 -2.75
N ARG A 49 -1.47 8.19 -3.67
CA ARG A 49 -0.90 9.53 -3.48
C ARG A 49 -1.77 10.62 -4.09
N GLU A 50 -2.34 10.36 -5.26
CA GLU A 50 -3.13 11.35 -6.01
C GLU A 50 -4.22 10.62 -6.81
N VAL A 51 -5.42 11.19 -6.80
CA VAL A 51 -6.52 10.80 -7.70
C VAL A 51 -6.83 12.03 -8.54
N ASN A 52 -6.64 11.93 -9.86
CA ASN A 52 -6.89 13.04 -10.77
C ASN A 52 -7.92 12.60 -11.81
N VAL A 53 -9.15 13.10 -11.66
CA VAL A 53 -10.29 12.75 -12.53
C VAL A 53 -10.13 13.36 -13.92
N ASP A 54 -9.64 14.61 -14.01
CA ASP A 54 -9.53 15.33 -15.28
C ASP A 54 -8.57 14.66 -16.27
N SER A 55 -7.52 14.03 -15.76
CA SER A 55 -6.52 13.28 -16.54
C SER A 55 -6.69 11.77 -16.47
N GLU A 56 -7.67 11.28 -15.70
CA GLU A 56 -7.91 9.85 -15.51
C GLU A 56 -6.65 9.10 -15.00
N VAL A 57 -5.91 9.72 -14.07
CA VAL A 57 -4.68 9.17 -13.49
C VAL A 57 -4.82 8.92 -11.99
N LEU A 58 -4.49 7.71 -11.57
CA LEU A 58 -4.31 7.33 -10.18
C LEU A 58 -2.82 7.15 -9.90
N LYS A 59 -2.22 8.04 -9.11
CA LYS A 59 -0.82 7.89 -8.69
C LYS A 59 -0.72 7.14 -7.37
N VAL A 60 0.16 6.16 -7.35
CA VAL A 60 0.41 5.28 -6.21
C VAL A 60 1.89 5.37 -5.86
N HIS A 61 2.22 5.41 -4.57
CA HIS A 61 3.58 5.31 -4.07
C HIS A 61 3.81 3.93 -3.47
N ARG A 62 4.95 3.31 -3.76
CA ARG A 62 5.37 2.07 -3.10
C ARG A 62 6.57 2.30 -2.21
N HIS A 63 6.52 1.69 -1.02
CA HIS A 63 7.63 1.73 -0.08
C HIS A 63 7.66 0.47 0.78
N LYS A 64 8.86 -0.03 1.09
CA LYS A 64 9.08 -1.29 1.85
C LYS A 64 8.30 -1.36 3.17
N ILE A 65 8.13 -0.22 3.85
CA ILE A 65 7.45 -0.12 5.15
C ILE A 65 5.92 -0.12 5.05
N LEU A 66 5.35 0.37 3.94
CA LEU A 66 3.94 0.68 3.84
C LEU A 66 3.06 -0.56 4.02
N GLY A 67 3.43 -1.70 3.44
CA GLY A 67 2.60 -2.91 3.50
C GLY A 67 2.41 -3.40 4.94
N ASN A 68 3.51 -3.47 5.69
CA ASN A 68 3.47 -3.87 7.10
C ASN A 68 2.78 -2.82 7.98
N PHE A 69 2.95 -1.53 7.66
CA PHE A 69 2.29 -0.45 8.38
C PHE A 69 0.76 -0.47 8.18
N LEU A 70 0.29 -0.62 6.94
CA LEU A 70 -1.14 -0.72 6.64
C LEU A 70 -1.75 -1.96 7.30
N ARG A 71 -1.07 -3.10 7.25
CA ARG A 71 -1.49 -4.32 7.96
C ARG A 71 -1.58 -4.12 9.47
N PHE A 72 -0.61 -3.41 10.07
CA PHE A 72 -0.67 -3.05 11.48
C PHE A 72 -1.93 -2.23 11.80
N LEU A 73 -2.28 -1.23 10.97
CA LEU A 73 -3.49 -0.43 11.16
C LEU A 73 -4.78 -1.28 11.03
N GLU A 74 -4.83 -2.20 10.07
CA GLU A 74 -5.96 -3.13 9.92
C GLU A 74 -6.14 -4.02 11.16
N ILE A 75 -5.05 -4.55 11.73
CA ILE A 75 -5.08 -5.35 12.96
C ILE A 75 -5.48 -4.49 14.16
N TYR A 76 -4.97 -3.26 14.25
CA TYR A 76 -5.32 -2.32 15.31
C TYR A 76 -6.83 -2.05 15.36
N GLU A 77 -7.45 -1.76 14.21
CA GLU A 77 -8.89 -1.53 14.14
C GLU A 77 -9.71 -2.79 14.45
N ARG A 78 -9.24 -3.98 14.01
CA ARG A 78 -9.85 -5.27 14.40
C ARG A 78 -9.81 -5.49 15.92
N CYS A 79 -8.67 -5.23 16.57
CA CYS A 79 -8.51 -5.34 18.02
C CYS A 79 -9.43 -4.36 18.74
N ARG A 80 -9.48 -3.09 18.30
CA ARG A 80 -10.37 -2.07 18.86
C ARG A 80 -11.85 -2.44 18.74
N GLY A 81 -12.23 -3.10 17.65
CA GLY A 81 -13.57 -3.64 17.43
C GLY A 81 -13.88 -4.95 18.18
N GLY A 82 -12.98 -5.42 19.06
CA GLY A 82 -13.17 -6.63 19.87
C GLY A 82 -12.99 -7.96 19.14
N LYS A 83 -12.39 -7.94 17.94
CA LYS A 83 -12.21 -9.12 17.06
C LYS A 83 -10.74 -9.51 16.85
N GLY A 84 -9.80 -8.87 17.54
CA GLY A 84 -8.36 -9.07 17.35
C GLY A 84 -7.65 -9.52 18.62
N CYS A 85 -6.44 -10.08 18.45
CA CYS A 85 -5.57 -10.51 19.53
C CYS A 85 -4.47 -9.45 19.77
N GLY A 86 -4.21 -9.10 21.03
CA GLY A 86 -3.15 -8.15 21.39
C GLY A 86 -1.75 -8.61 20.96
N GLU A 87 -1.50 -9.92 20.95
CA GLU A 87 -0.22 -10.49 20.49
C GLU A 87 0.00 -10.24 18.99
N GLU A 88 -1.03 -10.44 18.16
CA GLU A 88 -0.97 -10.17 16.70
C GLU A 88 -0.62 -8.71 16.41
N LEU A 89 -1.16 -7.78 17.21
CA LEU A 89 -0.87 -6.36 17.10
C LEU A 89 0.59 -6.03 17.45
N VAL A 90 1.11 -6.63 18.51
CA VAL A 90 2.52 -6.46 18.92
C VAL A 90 3.45 -7.00 17.83
N GLU A 91 3.20 -8.21 17.32
CA GLU A 91 4.00 -8.79 16.24
C GLU A 91 3.97 -7.94 14.96
N ALA A 92 2.80 -7.41 14.59
CA ALA A 92 2.68 -6.52 13.44
C ALA A 92 3.50 -5.23 13.64
N TRP A 93 3.48 -4.67 14.84
CA TRP A 93 4.25 -3.47 15.16
C TRP A 93 5.77 -3.73 15.18
N GLU A 94 6.22 -4.85 15.74
CA GLU A 94 7.65 -5.22 15.73
C GLU A 94 8.19 -5.33 14.29
N LYS A 95 7.40 -5.85 13.35
CA LYS A 95 7.79 -5.89 11.92
C LYS A 95 7.96 -4.50 11.33
N VAL A 96 7.05 -3.57 11.63
CA VAL A 96 7.15 -2.18 11.16
C VAL A 96 8.42 -1.53 11.68
N LYS A 97 8.71 -1.66 12.99
CA LYS A 97 9.93 -1.14 13.60
C LYS A 97 11.19 -1.72 12.97
N SER A 98 11.27 -3.05 12.85
CA SER A 98 12.43 -3.74 12.27
C SER A 98 12.74 -3.29 10.83
N ILE A 99 11.71 -3.03 10.01
CA ILE A 99 11.89 -2.48 8.65
C ILE A 99 12.40 -1.04 8.73
N GLY A 100 11.84 -0.21 9.61
CA GLY A 100 12.30 1.16 9.83
C GLY A 100 13.77 1.21 10.26
N ASP A 101 14.16 0.37 11.21
CA ASP A 101 15.55 0.26 11.69
C ASP A 101 16.49 -0.14 10.54
N SER A 102 16.09 -1.14 9.74
CA SER A 102 16.84 -1.58 8.57
C SER A 102 17.03 -0.45 7.54
N MET A 103 16.01 0.38 7.31
CA MET A 103 16.11 1.54 6.41
C MET A 103 17.12 2.58 6.92
N ILE A 104 17.15 2.85 8.23
CA ILE A 104 18.11 3.77 8.85
C ILE A 104 19.54 3.22 8.74
N GLU A 105 19.73 1.91 8.97
CA GLU A 105 21.02 1.24 8.81
C GLU A 105 21.51 1.27 7.36
N GLU A 106 20.64 0.94 6.39
CA GLU A 106 20.95 1.01 4.95
C GLU A 106 21.42 2.42 4.56
N PHE A 107 20.76 3.47 5.07
CA PHE A 107 21.15 4.85 4.80
C PHE A 107 22.48 5.22 5.48
N SER A 108 22.70 4.77 6.72
CA SER A 108 23.91 5.06 7.49
C SER A 108 25.16 4.39 6.91
N ARG A 109 25.02 3.21 6.27
CA ARG A 109 26.12 2.51 5.58
C ARG A 109 26.49 3.10 4.21
N ARG A 110 25.65 3.98 3.65
CA ARG A 110 25.90 4.67 2.37
C ARG A 110 26.64 6.00 2.54
N LYS A 111 26.85 6.45 3.79
CA LYS A 111 27.69 7.59 4.15
C LYS A 111 29.07 7.10 4.59
#